data_AF-A0A966U009-F1
#
_entry.id   AF-A0A966U009-F1
#
_cell.length_a   1.000
_cell.length_b   1.000
_cell.length_c   1.000
_cell.angle_alpha   90.00
_cell.angle_beta   90.00
_cell.angle_gamma   90.00
#
_symmetry.space_group_name_H-M   'P 1'
#
loop_
_entity.id
_entity.type
_entity.pdbx_description
1 polymer ?
#
loop_
_entity_poly.entity_id
_entity_poly.type
_entity_poly.pdbx_seq_one_letter_code
_entity_poly.pdbx_strand_id
1 'polypeptide(L)' 'PTAHLALRFWVKTGVKITISDHRDPTPYWLLSSRKSDEIVRALGF' A
#
# COMPACT_ATOMS: atom_id res chain seq x y z
N PRO A 1 -11.12 -9.13 8.38
CA PRO A 1 -10.56 -8.03 7.55
C PRO A 1 -9.47 -8.58 6.61
N THR A 2 -9.75 -8.59 5.31
CA THR A 2 -8.85 -9.06 4.26
C THR A 2 -8.02 -7.89 3.75
N ALA A 3 -6.70 -8.06 3.67
CA ALA A 3 -5.78 -7.04 3.17
C ALA A 3 -4.69 -7.71 2.35
N HIS A 4 -4.25 -7.04 1.29
CA HIS A 4 -3.07 -7.49 0.56
C HIS A 4 -1.81 -6.93 1.24
N LEU A 5 -0.93 -7.82 1.67
CA LEU A 5 0.29 -7.45 2.39
C LEU A 5 1.52 -7.85 1.57
N ALA A 6 2.22 -6.86 1.03
CA ALA A 6 3.52 -7.06 0.39
C ALA A 6 4.61 -6.38 1.24
N LEU A 7 4.93 -7.05 2.35
CA LEU A 7 5.80 -6.50 3.39
C LEU A 7 7.19 -7.13 3.36
N ARG A 8 8.20 -6.32 3.68
CA ARG A 8 9.58 -6.76 3.92
C ARG A 8 9.98 -6.28 5.31
N PHE A 9 10.20 -7.20 6.24
CA PHE A 9 10.43 -6.85 7.65
C PHE A 9 11.68 -5.97 7.88
N TRP A 10 12.66 -6.01 6.97
CA TRP A 10 13.88 -5.19 7.03
C TRP A 10 13.74 -3.80 6.36
N VAL A 11 12.57 -3.48 5.81
CA VAL A 11 12.29 -2.18 5.19
C VAL A 11 11.41 -1.38 6.14
N LYS A 12 11.94 -0.28 6.68
CA LYS A 12 11.28 0.55 7.69
C LYS A 12 10.16 1.45 7.16
N THR A 13 10.09 1.64 5.85
CA THR A 13 9.18 2.58 5.17
C THR A 13 8.22 1.84 4.24
N GLY A 14 7.10 2.47 3.92
CA GLY A 14 6.06 1.85 3.11
C GLY A 14 4.90 2.79 2.82
N VAL A 15 3.89 2.27 2.14
CA VAL A 15 2.65 2.99 1.83
C VAL A 15 1.44 2.12 2.17
N LYS A 16 0.37 2.77 2.62
CA LYS A 16 -0.96 2.18 2.72
C LYS A 16 -1.82 2.75 1.59
N ILE A 17 -2.34 1.89 0.73
CA ILE A 17 -3.21 2.28 -0.38
C ILE A 17 -4.61 1.84 -0.02
N THR A 18 -5.54 2.78 0.11
CA THR A 18 -6.96 2.48 0.31
C THR A 18 -7.62 2.22 -1.04
N ILE A 19 -8.40 1.15 -1.13
CA ILE A 19 -9.13 0.78 -2.35
C ILE A 19 -10.57 1.23 -2.20
N SER A 20 -11.05 1.98 -3.19
CA SER A 20 -12.42 2.51 -3.25
C SER A 20 -13.39 1.64 -4.06
N ASP A 21 -12.92 0.50 -4.59
CA ASP A 21 -13.80 -0.47 -5.27
C ASP A 21 -14.59 -1.29 -4.24
N HIS A 22 -15.91 -1.13 -4.25
CA HIS A 22 -16.82 -1.85 -3.37
C HIS A 22 -16.87 -3.36 -3.64
N ARG A 23 -16.49 -3.80 -4.85
CA ARG A 23 -16.46 -5.22 -5.23
C ARG A 23 -15.16 -5.90 -4.79
N ASP A 24 -14.15 -5.13 -4.40
CA ASP A 24 -12.87 -5.68 -3.94
C ASP A 24 -12.99 -6.12 -2.47
N PRO A 25 -12.75 -7.41 -2.14
CA PRO A 25 -12.74 -7.86 -0.75
C PRO A 25 -11.54 -7.31 0.05
N THR A 26 -10.55 -6.70 -0.58
CA THR A 26 -9.35 -6.11 0.04
C THR A 26 -9.42 -4.59 0.07
N PRO A 27 -10.05 -3.96 1.08
CA PRO A 27 -10.24 -2.50 1.14
C PRO A 27 -8.93 -1.68 1.24
N TYR A 28 -7.79 -2.33 1.45
CA TYR A 28 -6.49 -1.67 1.40
C TYR A 28 -5.33 -2.64 1.14
N TRP A 29 -4.25 -2.09 0.60
CA TRP A 29 -2.95 -2.74 0.46
C TRP A 29 -1.92 -2.09 1.37
N LEU A 30 -1.02 -2.89 1.93
CA LEU A 30 0.13 -2.42 2.70
C LEU A 30 1.43 -2.89 2.04
N LEU A 31 2.26 -1.94 1.61
CA LEU A 31 3.44 -2.20 0.79
C LEU A 31 4.69 -1.64 1.49
N SER A 32 5.73 -2.45 1.64
CA SER A 32 7.05 -1.96 2.06
C SER A 32 7.83 -1.40 0.88
N SER A 33 8.35 -0.17 1.00
CA SER A 33 9.19 0.45 -0.03
C SER A 33 10.14 1.48 0.58
N ARG A 34 11.41 1.47 0.15
CA ARG A 34 12.40 2.51 0.50
C ARG A 34 12.16 3.84 -0.22
N LYS A 35 11.28 3.84 -1.23
CA LYS A 35 10.90 4.98 -2.07
C LYS A 35 9.40 5.25 -1.91
N SER A 36 8.89 5.21 -0.69
CA SER A 36 7.46 5.43 -0.40
C SER A 36 6.96 6.75 -1.00
N ASP A 37 7.76 7.81 -0.91
CA ASP A 37 7.39 9.14 -1.38
C ASP A 37 7.28 9.20 -2.92
N GLU A 38 8.10 8.44 -3.65
CA GLU A 38 7.99 8.32 -5.11
C GLU A 38 6.68 7.61 -5.50
N ILE A 39 6.26 6.61 -4.73
CA ILE A 39 5.00 5.90 -4.96
C ILE A 39 3.81 6.83 -4.71
N VAL A 40 3.82 7.58 -3.62
CA VAL A 40 2.77 8.56 -3.29
C VAL A 40 2.63 9.58 -4.43
N ARG A 41 3.75 10.14 -4.91
CA ARG A 41 3.78 11.06 -6.06
C ARG A 41 3.25 10.43 -7.34
N ALA A 42 3.64 9.19 -7.64
CA ALA A 42 3.20 8.49 -8.85
C ALA A 42 1.70 8.18 -8.85
N LEU A 43 1.12 7.97 -7.67
CA LEU A 43 -0.32 7.75 -7.49
C LEU A 43 -1.14 9.06 -7.48
N GLY A 44 -0.48 10.23 -7.49
CA GLY A 44 -1.14 11.53 -7.53
C GLY A 44 -1.74 11.98 -6.20
N PHE A 45 -1.18 11.50 -5.08
CA PHE A 45 -1.52 11.96 -3.73
C PHE A 45 -0.67 13.16 -3.30
#